data_AF-A0A433PVM0-F1
#
_entry.id   AF-A0A433PVM0-F1
#
_cell.length_a   1.000
_cell.length_b   1.000
_cell.length_c   1.000
_cell.angle_alpha   90.00
_cell.angle_beta   90.00
_cell.angle_gamma   90.00
#
_symmetry.space_group_name_H-M   'P 1'
#
loop_
_entity.id
_entity.type
_entity.pdbx_description
1 polymer ?
#
loop_
_entity_poly.entity_id
_entity_poly.type
_entity_poly.pdbx_seq_one_letter_code
_entity_poly.pdbx_strand_id
1 'polypeptide(L)'
;MSLAVLSVSSFNSPIMTLLSFFGCGLTAYGPALAIFFLYVAKNAQLVLLMVSSAFFWLVSILFASAIWYLATPAQDNNVVTIAYSVLLQELFRWLLFLLIK
;
A
#
# COMPACT_ATOMS: atom_id res chain seq x y z
N MET A 1 6.87 -11.74 -36.44
CA MET A 1 6.32 -12.38 -35.22
C MET A 1 7.31 -13.34 -34.53
N SER A 2 8.25 -13.98 -35.24
CA SER A 2 9.25 -14.89 -34.63
C SER A 2 10.46 -14.18 -33.96
N LEU A 3 10.87 -12.98 -34.42
CA LEU A 3 12.03 -12.24 -33.84
C LEU A 3 11.73 -11.54 -32.51
N ALA A 4 10.49 -11.11 -32.25
CA ALA A 4 10.10 -10.51 -30.97
C ALA A 4 10.10 -11.53 -29.83
N VAL A 5 9.69 -12.77 -30.11
CA VAL A 5 9.75 -13.89 -29.15
C VAL A 5 11.20 -14.25 -28.82
N LEU A 6 12.12 -14.16 -29.78
CA LEU A 6 13.55 -14.38 -29.56
C LEU A 6 14.22 -13.29 -28.70
N SER A 7 13.79 -12.03 -28.81
CA SER A 7 14.25 -10.96 -27.90
C SER A 7 13.73 -11.14 -26.46
N VAL A 8 12.54 -11.74 -26.30
CA VAL A 8 11.96 -12.07 -24.99
C VAL A 8 12.57 -13.34 -24.41
N SER A 9 12.92 -14.34 -25.22
CA SER A 9 13.59 -15.56 -24.75
C SER A 9 15.06 -15.33 -24.36
N SER A 10 15.75 -14.33 -24.93
CA SER A 10 17.07 -13.89 -24.44
C SER A 10 16.99 -13.03 -23.17
N PHE A 11 15.78 -12.62 -22.77
CA PHE A 11 15.48 -11.82 -21.58
C PHE A 11 15.02 -12.69 -20.39
N ASN A 12 15.18 -14.03 -20.47
CA ASN A 12 15.00 -14.93 -19.33
C ASN A 12 16.34 -15.18 -18.62
N SER A 13 17.00 -14.10 -18.25
CA SER A 13 18.08 -14.15 -17.27
C SER A 13 17.47 -13.82 -15.91
N PRO A 14 17.73 -14.60 -14.84
CA PRO A 14 17.25 -14.25 -13.50
C PRO A 14 17.67 -12.83 -13.09
N ILE A 15 18.72 -12.29 -13.71
CA ILE A 15 19.24 -10.95 -13.51
C ILE A 15 18.25 -9.85 -13.94
N MET A 16 17.45 -10.03 -15.00
CA MET A 16 16.55 -8.97 -15.52
C MET A 16 15.31 -8.75 -14.63
N THR A 17 14.77 -9.85 -14.09
CA THR A 17 13.67 -9.79 -13.11
C THR A 17 14.17 -9.30 -11.76
N LEU A 18 15.36 -9.72 -11.34
CA LEU A 18 16.00 -9.26 -10.10
C LEU A 18 16.27 -7.75 -10.13
N LEU A 19 16.82 -7.24 -11.24
CA LEU A 19 17.13 -5.82 -11.39
C LEU A 19 15.86 -4.96 -11.40
N SER A 20 14.80 -5.42 -12.09
CA SER A 20 13.51 -4.72 -12.12
C SER A 20 12.79 -4.76 -10.77
N PHE A 21 12.87 -5.88 -10.05
CA PHE A 21 12.31 -6.03 -8.71
C PHE A 21 12.99 -5.09 -7.70
N PHE A 22 14.33 -5.08 -7.66
CA PHE A 22 15.05 -4.17 -6.77
C PHE A 22 14.88 -2.70 -7.20
N GLY A 23 14.87 -2.40 -8.50
CA GLY A 23 14.64 -1.04 -9.00
C GLY A 23 13.27 -0.47 -8.59
N CYS A 24 12.19 -1.22 -8.83
CA CYS A 24 10.85 -0.82 -8.41
C CYS A 24 10.70 -0.81 -6.87
N GLY A 25 11.27 -1.81 -6.19
CA GLY A 25 11.22 -1.92 -4.73
C GLY A 25 11.93 -0.76 -4.03
N LEU A 26 13.16 -0.42 -4.43
CA LEU A 26 13.90 0.71 -3.85
C LEU A 26 13.24 2.05 -4.18
N THR A 27 12.65 2.20 -5.36
CA THR A 27 11.98 3.46 -5.74
C THR A 27 10.69 3.66 -4.92
N ALA A 28 9.92 2.59 -4.72
CA ALA A 28 8.68 2.66 -3.95
C ALA A 28 8.92 2.79 -2.44
N TYR A 29 9.83 1.99 -1.87
CA TYR A 29 10.05 1.91 -0.42
C TYR A 29 11.26 2.69 0.08
N GLY A 30 12.17 3.15 -0.79
CA GLY A 30 13.41 3.81 -0.41
C GLY A 30 13.22 5.02 0.51
N PRO A 31 12.38 6.01 0.13
CA PRO A 31 12.11 7.17 0.99
C PRO A 31 11.45 6.78 2.32
N ALA A 32 10.48 5.87 2.30
CA ALA A 32 9.77 5.42 3.49
C ALA A 32 10.70 4.69 4.48
N LEU A 33 11.59 3.84 3.97
CA LEU A 33 12.56 3.10 4.77
C LEU A 33 13.63 4.04 5.37
N ALA A 34 14.08 5.04 4.61
CA ALA A 34 15.01 6.05 5.10
C ALA A 34 14.43 6.84 6.28
N ILE A 35 13.17 7.29 6.18
CA ILE A 35 12.49 8.02 7.25
C ILE A 35 12.29 7.13 8.48
N PHE A 36 11.95 5.85 8.28
CA PHE A 36 11.78 4.90 9.38
C PHE A 36 13.08 4.73 10.19
N PHE A 37 14.21 4.48 9.53
CA PHE A 37 15.49 4.29 10.22
C PHE A 37 16.07 5.58 10.82
N LEU A 38 15.93 6.73 10.13
CA LEU A 38 16.51 8.00 10.57
C LEU A 38 15.72 8.66 11.71
N TYR A 39 14.39 8.59 11.68
CA TYR A 39 13.53 9.35 12.60
C TYR A 39 12.71 8.44 13.54
N VAL A 40 12.01 7.45 12.99
CA VAL A 40 11.04 6.65 13.78
C VAL A 40 11.76 5.69 14.73
N ALA A 41 12.80 5.01 14.27
CA ALA A 41 13.53 4.00 15.06
C ALA A 41 14.23 4.55 16.31
N LYS A 42 14.44 5.86 16.39
CA LYS A 42 15.10 6.51 17.53
C LYS A 42 14.22 6.57 18.78
N ASN A 43 12.89 6.57 18.63
CA ASN A 43 11.96 6.70 19.74
C ASN A 43 10.94 5.55 19.72
N ALA A 44 10.94 4.70 20.75
CA ALA A 44 10.03 3.55 20.85
C ALA A 44 8.54 3.95 20.77
N GLN A 45 8.18 5.14 21.28
CA GLN A 45 6.81 5.67 21.19
C GLN A 45 6.36 5.91 19.73
N LEU A 46 7.25 6.41 18.87
CA LEU A 46 6.93 6.65 17.46
C LEU A 46 6.79 5.34 16.68
N VAL A 47 7.57 4.32 17.03
CA VAL A 47 7.45 2.97 16.45
C VAL A 47 6.07 2.37 16.78
N LEU A 48 5.63 2.46 18.04
CA LEU A 48 4.31 1.99 18.46
C LEU A 48 3.18 2.76 17.76
N LEU A 49 3.33 4.08 17.61
CA LEU A 49 2.38 4.92 16.88
C LEU A 49 2.30 4.55 15.39
N MET A 50 3.43 4.25 14.75
CA MET A 50 3.48 3.76 13.37
C MET A 50 2.77 2.40 13.20
N VAL A 51 3.03 1.45 14.11
CA VAL A 51 2.39 0.12 14.06
C VAL A 51 0.89 0.21 14.30
N SER A 52 0.44 1.00 15.29
CA SER A 52 -0.99 1.21 15.55
C SER A 52 -1.68 1.89 14.36
N SER A 53 -1.07 2.90 13.75
CA SER A 53 -1.62 3.53 12.55
C SER A 53 -1.76 2.56 11.37
N ALA A 54 -0.78 1.68 11.15
CA ALA A 54 -0.83 0.67 10.11
C ALA A 54 -1.96 -0.36 10.38
N PHE A 55 -2.15 -0.75 11.63
CA PHE A 55 -3.24 -1.66 12.02
C PHE A 55 -4.62 -1.05 11.73
N PHE A 56 -4.86 0.20 12.12
CA PHE A 56 -6.12 0.88 11.82
C PHE A 56 -6.36 1.04 10.32
N TRP A 57 -5.30 1.27 9.53
CA TRP A 57 -5.41 1.31 8.07
C TRP A 57 -5.82 -0.05 7.49
N LEU A 58 -5.27 -1.16 7.98
CA LEU A 58 -5.68 -2.52 7.60
C LEU A 58 -7.15 -2.79 7.96
N VAL A 59 -7.60 -2.37 9.15
CA VAL A 59 -9.01 -2.46 9.56
C VAL A 59 -9.91 -1.62 8.64
N SER A 60 -9.47 -0.42 8.25
CA SER A 60 -10.20 0.44 7.30
C SER A 60 -10.44 -0.24 5.96
N ILE A 61 -9.40 -0.84 5.36
CA ILE A 61 -9.55 -1.52 4.07
C ILE A 61 -10.34 -2.83 4.21
N LEU A 62 -10.31 -3.49 5.37
CA LEU A 62 -11.14 -4.65 5.65
C LEU A 62 -12.63 -4.29 5.63
N PHE A 63 -13.00 -3.21 6.31
CA PHE A 63 -14.37 -2.69 6.23
C PHE A 63 -14.72 -2.26 4.82
N ALA A 64 -13.84 -1.53 4.13
CA ALA A 64 -14.08 -1.14 2.74
C ALA A 64 -14.35 -2.35 1.84
N SER A 65 -13.58 -3.43 2.00
CA SER A 65 -13.79 -4.69 1.27
C SER A 65 -15.08 -5.41 1.67
N ALA A 66 -15.46 -5.39 2.95
CA ALA A 66 -16.70 -5.99 3.42
C ALA A 66 -17.93 -5.24 2.86
N ILE A 67 -17.93 -3.90 2.89
CA ILE A 67 -18.99 -3.10 2.27
C ILE A 67 -19.04 -3.35 0.76
N TRP A 68 -17.89 -3.42 0.07
CA TRP A 68 -17.86 -3.72 -1.36
C TRP A 68 -18.41 -5.12 -1.69
N TYR A 69 -18.19 -6.11 -0.81
CA TYR A 69 -18.74 -7.46 -0.94
C TYR A 69 -20.26 -7.51 -0.75
N LEU A 70 -20.81 -6.76 0.21
CA LEU A 70 -22.27 -6.71 0.44
C LEU A 70 -23.01 -5.80 -0.56
N ALA A 71 -22.36 -4.76 -1.08
CA ALA A 71 -22.97 -3.79 -1.98
C ALA A 71 -22.86 -4.23 -3.45
N THR A 72 -23.72 -5.17 -3.86
CA THR A 72 -23.86 -5.62 -5.25
C THR A 72 -24.06 -4.49 -6.30
N PRO A 73 -24.79 -3.39 -6.03
CA PRO A 73 -24.96 -2.30 -7.01
C PRO A 73 -23.79 -1.30 -7.06
N ALA A 74 -22.80 -1.39 -6.15
CA ALA A 74 -21.64 -0.48 -6.14
C ALA A 74 -20.52 -0.91 -7.11
N GLN A 75 -20.62 -2.12 -7.68
CA GLN A 75 -19.64 -2.66 -8.62
C GLN A 75 -19.67 -1.98 -9.99
N ASP A 76 -20.80 -1.38 -10.38
CA ASP A 76 -20.94 -0.71 -11.68
C ASP A 76 -20.20 0.64 -11.74
N ASN A 77 -19.92 1.27 -10.59
CA ASN A 77 -19.25 2.56 -10.52
C ASN A 77 -17.98 2.49 -9.66
N ASN A 78 -16.84 2.23 -10.31
CA ASN A 78 -15.51 2.21 -9.69
C ASN A 78 -15.20 3.51 -8.91
N VAL A 79 -15.71 4.65 -9.37
CA VAL A 79 -15.52 5.96 -8.72
C VAL A 79 -16.14 6.00 -7.32
N VAL A 80 -17.31 5.38 -7.14
CA VAL A 80 -18.00 5.35 -5.83
C VAL A 80 -17.24 4.46 -4.85
N THR A 81 -16.73 3.34 -5.33
CA THR A 81 -15.91 2.42 -4.51
C THR A 81 -14.63 3.12 -4.01
N ILE A 82 -13.94 3.84 -4.90
CA ILE A 82 -12.73 4.59 -4.52
C ILE A 82 -13.09 5.69 -3.52
N ALA A 83 -14.12 6.50 -3.79
CA ALA A 83 -14.54 7.58 -2.90
C ALA A 83 -14.89 7.09 -1.49
N TYR A 84 -15.62 5.97 -1.38
CA TYR A 84 -15.95 5.36 -0.10
C TYR A 84 -14.71 4.86 0.64
N SER A 85 -13.78 4.20 -0.07
CA SER A 85 -12.54 3.71 0.54
C SER A 85 -11.65 4.84 1.08
N VAL A 86 -11.62 6.00 0.42
CA VAL A 86 -10.87 7.19 0.87
C VAL A 86 -11.54 7.82 2.09
N LEU A 87 -12.88 7.90 2.12
CA LEU A 87 -13.63 8.39 3.28
C LEU A 87 -13.42 7.54 4.53
N LEU A 88 -13.45 6.21 4.39
CA LEU A 88 -13.12 5.31 5.49
C LEU A 88 -11.67 5.53 5.98
N GLN A 89 -10.71 5.65 5.05
CA GLN A 89 -9.31 5.92 5.42
C GLN A 89 -9.14 7.25 6.17
N GLU A 90 -9.89 8.29 5.81
CA GLU A 90 -9.88 9.59 6.50
C GLU A 90 -10.51 9.49 7.89
N LEU A 91 -11.60 8.73 8.04
CA LEU A 91 -12.28 8.51 9.32
C LEU A 91 -11.37 7.82 10.34
N PHE A 92 -10.65 6.77 9.93
CA PHE A 92 -9.68 6.09 10.81
C PHE A 92 -8.50 6.99 11.19
N ARG A 93 -8.11 7.93 10.33
CA ARG A 93 -7.09 8.94 10.64
C ARG A 93 -7.56 9.92 11.71
N TRP A 94 -8.82 10.35 11.64
CA TRP A 94 -9.42 11.14 12.72
C TRP A 94 -9.48 10.31 14.01
N LEU A 95 -9.91 9.05 13.95
CA LEU A 95 -9.97 8.19 15.13
C LEU A 95 -8.61 8.07 15.84
N LEU A 96 -7.52 7.95 15.07
CA LEU A 96 -6.15 8.01 15.60
C LEU A 96 -5.81 9.35 16.26
N PHE A 97 -6.19 10.48 15.66
CA PHE A 97 -5.98 11.80 16.25
C PHE A 97 -6.75 11.97 17.57
N LEU A 98 -7.97 11.44 17.64
CA LEU A 98 -8.78 11.46 18.87
C LEU A 98 -8.19 10.55 19.95
N LEU A 99 -7.58 9.43 19.59
CA LEU A 99 -6.94 8.50 20.54
C LEU A 99 -5.64 9.07 21.13
N ILE A 100 -4.90 9.87 20.36
CA ILE A 100 -3.62 10.46 20.76
C ILE A 100 -3.81 11.77 21.54
N LYS A 101 -4.93 12.46 21.34
CA LYS A 101 -5.30 13.69 22.05
C LYS A 101 -5.73 13.42 23.47
#